data_AF-A0A947C6Q7-F1
#
_entry.id   AF-A0A947C6Q7-F1
#
_cell.length_a   1.000
_cell.length_b   1.000
_cell.length_c   1.000
_cell.angle_alpha   90.00
_cell.angle_beta   90.00
_cell.angle_gamma   90.00
#
_symmetry.space_group_name_H-M   'P 1'
#
loop_
_entity.id
_entity.type
_entity.pdbx_description
1 polymer ?
#
loop_
_entity_poly.entity_id
_entity_poly.type
_entity_poly.pdbx_seq_one_letter_code
_entity_poly.pdbx_strand_id
1 'polypeptide(L)'
;RRLELYYNPYHQALRDVAAQILQQHGRVLILAAHSMPSSGRRTIGGGRVRRADVVPGTRGRSTADGRIIDLIDSHFREAGLSVKHDDPYRGGWTTSSYGAPKRGQHAVQLELNRALYVDERTSEIKKADFARLQGVLEQLVHELGELLRDSGQFATG
;
A
#
# COMPACT_ATOMS: atom_id res chain seq x y z
N ARG A 1 -28.22 -4.21 7.55
CA ARG A 1 -27.66 -5.54 7.19
C ARG A 1 -26.20 -5.52 6.68
N ARG A 2 -25.85 -5.00 5.48
CA ARG A 2 -24.45 -5.08 4.97
C ARG A 2 -23.44 -4.30 5.82
N LEU A 3 -23.83 -3.12 6.29
CA LEU A 3 -22.98 -2.29 7.15
C LEU A 3 -22.73 -2.96 8.50
N GLU A 4 -23.78 -3.44 9.17
CA GLU A 4 -23.69 -4.05 10.50
C GLU A 4 -22.93 -5.39 10.50
N LEU A 5 -23.09 -6.21 9.46
CA LEU A 5 -22.55 -7.58 9.47
C LEU A 5 -21.16 -7.71 8.86
N TYR A 6 -20.72 -6.76 8.03
CA TYR A 6 -19.45 -6.88 7.30
C TYR A 6 -18.57 -5.65 7.48
N TYR A 7 -19.11 -4.47 7.16
CA TYR A 7 -18.32 -3.23 7.18
C TYR A 7 -17.89 -2.84 8.61
N ASN A 8 -18.86 -2.73 9.53
CA ASN A 8 -18.59 -2.32 10.91
C ASN A 8 -17.67 -3.31 11.64
N PRO A 9 -17.89 -4.64 11.57
CA PRO A 9 -17.02 -5.61 12.23
C PRO A 9 -15.58 -5.59 11.69
N TYR A 10 -15.41 -5.50 10.36
CA TYR A 10 -14.09 -5.39 9.75
C TYR A 10 -13.34 -4.15 10.24
N HIS A 11 -13.99 -2.98 10.21
CA HIS A 11 -13.35 -1.74 10.63
C HIS A 11 -13.13 -1.65 12.13
N GLN A 12 -13.96 -2.32 12.93
CA GLN A 12 -13.75 -2.43 14.37
C GLN A 12 -12.51 -3.26 14.66
N ALA A 13 -12.40 -4.47 14.10
CA ALA A 13 -11.23 -5.32 14.27
C ALA A 13 -9.93 -4.62 13.83
N LEU A 14 -9.95 -3.90 12.70
CA LEU A 14 -8.79 -3.14 12.24
C LEU A 14 -8.44 -1.98 13.19
N ARG A 15 -9.44 -1.26 13.73
CA ARG A 15 -9.20 -0.22 14.74
C ARG A 15 -8.53 -0.79 15.99
N ASP A 16 -9.05 -1.91 16.48
CA ASP A 16 -8.60 -2.51 17.74
C ASP A 16 -7.15 -3.00 17.64
N VAL A 17 -6.82 -3.71 16.56
CA VAL A 17 -5.44 -4.17 16.31
C VAL A 17 -4.48 -2.97 16.13
N ALA A 18 -4.89 -1.95 15.37
CA ALA A 18 -4.05 -0.77 15.18
C ALA A 18 -3.81 -0.01 16.49
N ALA A 19 -4.84 0.13 17.33
CA ALA A 19 -4.73 0.77 18.63
C ALA A 19 -3.82 -0.02 19.58
N GLN A 20 -3.93 -1.35 19.58
CA GLN A 20 -3.06 -2.22 20.39
C GLN A 20 -1.59 -2.08 20.00
N ILE A 21 -1.27 -2.16 18.71
CA ILE A 21 0.11 -2.01 18.21
C ILE A 21 0.63 -0.61 18.54
N LEU A 22 -0.18 0.42 18.31
CA LEU A 22 0.19 1.81 18.61
C LEU A 22 0.46 2.01 20.10
N GLN A 23 -0.34 1.42 20.98
CA GLN A 23 -0.12 1.49 22.44
C GLN A 23 1.17 0.81 22.86
N GLN A 24 1.52 -0.31 22.23
CA GLN A 24 2.72 -1.10 22.57
C GLN A 24 4.01 -0.49 22.02
N HIS A 25 3.97 0.08 20.81
CA HIS A 25 5.18 0.48 20.08
C HIS A 25 5.26 1.98 19.81
N GLY A 26 4.22 2.76 20.13
CA GLY A 26 4.12 4.18 19.81
C GLY A 26 3.91 4.48 18.33
N ARG A 27 3.97 3.46 17.46
CA ARG A 27 3.82 3.55 16.01
C ARG A 27 3.08 2.33 15.45
N VAL A 28 2.32 2.53 14.37
CA VAL A 28 1.71 1.45 13.58
C VAL A 28 1.64 1.88 12.11
N LEU A 29 1.88 0.93 11.20
CA LEU A 29 1.68 1.12 9.77
C LEU A 29 0.60 0.15 9.26
N ILE A 30 -0.44 0.70 8.63
CA ILE A 30 -1.47 -0.06 7.93
C ILE A 30 -1.16 -0.03 6.43
N LEU A 31 -0.80 -1.18 5.88
CA LEU A 31 -0.71 -1.39 4.44
C LEU A 31 -2.06 -1.88 3.92
N ALA A 32 -2.81 -1.00 3.26
CA ALA A 32 -4.01 -1.39 2.54
C ALA A 32 -3.60 -2.00 1.20
N ALA A 33 -3.51 -3.32 1.14
CA ALA A 33 -3.05 -4.05 -0.04
C ALA A 33 -4.19 -4.27 -1.05
N HIS A 34 -3.93 -3.93 -2.31
CA HIS A 34 -4.87 -4.04 -3.42
C HIS A 34 -4.16 -4.52 -4.69
N SER A 35 -4.97 -4.90 -5.68
CA SER A 35 -4.48 -5.15 -7.03
C SER A 35 -5.38 -4.48 -8.05
N MET A 36 -4.77 -3.95 -9.09
CA MET A 36 -5.44 -3.23 -10.17
C MET A 36 -5.26 -3.94 -11.52
N PRO A 37 -6.22 -3.78 -12.45
CA PRO A 37 -6.05 -4.24 -13.82
C PRO A 37 -4.83 -3.63 -14.50
N SER A 38 -4.19 -4.37 -15.39
CA SER A 38 -2.97 -3.95 -16.10
C SER A 38 -3.16 -2.74 -17.02
N SER A 39 -4.40 -2.49 -17.43
CA SER A 39 -4.78 -1.37 -18.30
C SER A 39 -5.98 -0.60 -17.75
N GLY A 40 -5.90 0.73 -17.85
CA GLY A 40 -6.99 1.63 -17.50
C GLY A 40 -8.06 1.74 -18.59
N ARG A 41 -9.12 2.51 -18.31
CA ARG A 41 -10.14 2.87 -19.31
C ARG A 41 -9.50 3.58 -20.51
N ARG A 42 -10.07 3.38 -21.71
CA ARG A 42 -9.62 4.03 -22.95
C ARG A 42 -9.66 5.55 -22.80
N THR A 43 -8.62 6.22 -23.29
CA THR A 43 -8.63 7.68 -23.43
C THR A 43 -9.53 8.11 -24.60
N ILE A 44 -9.93 9.38 -24.59
CA ILE A 44 -10.52 10.05 -25.76
C ILE A 44 -9.40 10.07 -26.82
N GLY A 45 -9.42 9.11 -27.75
CA GLY A 45 -8.29 8.80 -28.65
C GLY A 45 -8.04 7.30 -28.84
N GLY A 46 -8.70 6.44 -28.06
CA GLY A 46 -8.84 5.01 -28.37
C GLY A 46 -7.75 4.08 -27.82
N GLY A 47 -6.65 4.61 -27.30
CA GLY A 47 -5.58 3.83 -26.65
C GLY A 47 -5.91 3.42 -25.21
N ARG A 48 -5.49 2.22 -24.79
CA ARG A 48 -5.50 1.81 -23.38
C ARG A 48 -4.26 2.41 -22.69
N VAL A 49 -4.45 3.04 -21.53
CA VAL A 49 -3.33 3.52 -20.71
C VAL A 49 -2.77 2.35 -19.92
N ARG A 50 -1.51 1.99 -20.17
CA ARG A 50 -0.78 1.01 -19.35
C ARG A 50 -0.61 1.59 -17.94
N ARG A 51 -1.01 0.83 -16.92
CA ARG A 51 -0.79 1.21 -15.53
C ARG A 51 0.69 0.99 -15.17
N ALA A 52 1.18 1.76 -14.20
CA ALA A 52 2.44 1.44 -13.54
C ALA A 52 2.37 0.05 -12.91
N ASP A 53 3.51 -0.52 -12.55
CA ASP A 53 3.57 -1.81 -11.87
C ASP A 53 3.06 -1.67 -10.43
N VAL A 54 3.38 -0.56 -9.77
CA VAL A 54 2.93 -0.24 -8.42
C VAL A 54 2.43 1.20 -8.32
N VAL A 55 1.30 1.39 -7.62
CA VAL A 55 0.74 2.72 -7.29
C VAL A 55 0.54 2.81 -5.77
N PRO A 56 1.52 3.37 -5.05
CA PRO A 56 1.34 3.73 -3.65
C PRO A 56 0.41 4.95 -3.53
N GLY A 57 -0.56 4.89 -2.61
CA GLY A 57 -1.54 5.95 -2.36
C GLY A 57 -1.47 6.46 -0.93
N THR A 58 -1.22 7.77 -0.75
CA THR A 58 -0.97 8.40 0.55
C THR A 58 -1.71 9.73 0.74
N ARG A 59 -2.64 10.03 -0.17
CA ARG A 59 -3.46 11.25 -0.20
C ARG A 59 -2.59 12.51 -0.19
N GLY A 60 -1.63 12.59 -1.08
CA GLY A 60 -0.67 13.69 -1.14
C GLY A 60 0.28 13.67 0.05
N ARG A 61 0.81 12.49 0.41
CA ARG A 61 1.75 12.29 1.51
C ARG A 61 1.25 12.76 2.87
N SER A 62 -0.05 12.65 3.12
CA SER A 62 -0.68 13.11 4.37
C SER A 62 -0.99 11.99 5.35
N THR A 63 -0.95 10.73 4.92
CA THR A 63 -1.41 9.59 5.71
C THR A 63 -0.28 8.75 6.31
N ALA A 64 0.97 9.02 5.98
CA ALA A 64 2.15 8.35 6.52
C ALA A 64 3.32 9.34 6.64
N ASP A 65 4.34 8.97 7.42
CA ASP A 65 5.58 9.75 7.51
C ASP A 65 6.33 9.70 6.16
N GLY A 66 6.98 10.81 5.79
CA GLY A 66 7.74 10.91 4.53
C GLY A 66 8.73 9.77 4.33
N ARG A 67 9.42 9.32 5.39
CA ARG A 67 10.41 8.24 5.29
C ARG A 67 9.79 6.88 4.97
N ILE A 68 8.60 6.59 5.49
CA ILE A 68 7.84 5.38 5.13
C ILE A 68 7.46 5.44 3.65
N ILE A 69 7.01 6.62 3.21
CA ILE A 69 6.59 6.83 1.83
C ILE A 69 7.77 6.68 0.87
N ASP A 70 8.88 7.34 1.18
CA ASP A 70 10.11 7.32 0.38
C ASP A 70 10.67 5.90 0.27
N LEU A 71 10.70 5.15 1.38
CA LEU A 71 11.14 3.75 1.39
C LEU A 71 10.28 2.87 0.48
N ILE A 72 8.95 2.96 0.56
CA ILE A 72 8.05 2.20 -0.32
C ILE A 72 8.32 2.54 -1.79
N ASP A 73 8.44 3.82 -2.09
CA ASP A 73 8.66 4.32 -3.44
C ASP A 73 10.02 3.89 -4.02
N SER A 74 11.10 3.96 -3.23
CA SER A 74 12.44 3.57 -3.65
C SER A 74 12.56 2.05 -3.77
N HIS A 75 12.05 1.30 -2.79
CA HIS A 75 12.10 -0.16 -2.77
C HIS A 75 11.59 -0.79 -4.08
N PHE A 76 10.42 -0.36 -4.55
CA PHE A 76 9.86 -0.89 -5.79
C PHE A 76 10.63 -0.43 -7.04
N ARG A 77 11.16 0.81 -7.05
CA ARG A 77 12.00 1.29 -8.17
C ARG A 77 13.32 0.53 -8.25
N GLU A 78 13.94 0.25 -7.11
CA GLU A 78 15.18 -0.53 -6.99
C GLU A 78 14.97 -1.98 -7.42
N ALA A 79 13.77 -2.54 -7.16
CA ALA A 79 13.34 -3.82 -7.72
C ALA A 79 13.04 -3.79 -9.23
N GLY A 80 13.26 -2.65 -9.91
CA GLY A 80 13.05 -2.48 -11.35
C GLY A 80 11.59 -2.30 -11.77
N LEU A 81 10.68 -2.03 -10.83
CA LEU A 81 9.26 -1.85 -11.09
C LEU A 81 8.94 -0.37 -11.33
N SER A 82 8.02 -0.10 -12.27
CA SER A 82 7.51 1.25 -12.48
C SER A 82 6.57 1.66 -11.34
N VAL A 83 6.84 2.84 -10.75
CA VAL A 83 6.08 3.39 -9.63
C VAL A 83 5.43 4.70 -10.03
N LYS A 84 4.13 4.83 -9.79
CA LYS A 84 3.40 6.10 -9.88
C LYS A 84 2.70 6.40 -8.56
N HIS A 85 3.32 7.25 -7.75
CA HIS A 85 2.73 7.64 -6.47
C HIS A 85 1.45 8.45 -6.69
N ASP A 86 0.37 8.10 -6.00
CA ASP A 86 -0.93 8.76 -6.03
C ASP A 86 -1.63 8.83 -7.42
N ASP A 87 -1.10 8.21 -8.49
CA ASP A 87 -1.68 8.23 -9.84
C ASP A 87 -1.98 6.82 -10.38
N PRO A 88 -3.26 6.46 -10.61
CA PRO A 88 -4.48 7.25 -10.41
C PRO A 88 -5.06 7.11 -8.98
N TYR A 89 -4.47 6.26 -8.15
CA TYR A 89 -5.02 5.84 -6.86
C TYR A 89 -4.34 6.60 -5.73
N ARG A 90 -5.04 7.59 -5.18
CA ARG A 90 -4.53 8.46 -4.11
C ARG A 90 -4.67 7.89 -2.69
N GLY A 91 -5.14 6.66 -2.54
CA GLY A 91 -5.56 6.11 -1.25
C GLY A 91 -7.05 6.30 -0.95
N GLY A 92 -7.70 5.20 -0.57
CA GLY A 92 -9.13 5.09 -0.31
C GLY A 92 -9.50 5.32 1.15
N TRP A 93 -10.64 4.76 1.56
CA TRP A 93 -11.25 4.99 2.87
C TRP A 93 -10.33 4.58 4.02
N THR A 94 -9.71 3.39 3.95
CA THR A 94 -8.76 2.92 4.97
C THR A 94 -7.61 3.91 5.13
N THR A 95 -6.98 4.31 4.03
CA THR A 95 -5.86 5.26 4.04
C THR A 95 -6.26 6.59 4.66
N SER A 96 -7.41 7.16 4.29
CA SER A 96 -7.90 8.43 4.85
C SER A 96 -8.33 8.33 6.32
N SER A 97 -8.94 7.23 6.73
CA SER A 97 -9.55 7.10 8.06
C SER A 97 -8.53 6.76 9.14
N TYR A 98 -7.49 6.01 8.77
CA TYR A 98 -6.49 5.55 9.73
C TYR A 98 -5.16 6.31 9.64
N GLY A 99 -4.90 7.04 8.56
CA GLY A 99 -3.68 7.86 8.44
C GLY A 99 -3.69 9.06 9.38
N ALA A 100 -2.80 9.07 10.36
CA ALA A 100 -2.57 10.18 11.27
C ALA A 100 -1.11 10.21 11.73
N PRO A 101 -0.16 10.53 10.83
CA PRO A 101 1.28 10.34 11.08
C PRO A 101 1.80 11.09 12.31
N LYS A 102 1.22 12.27 12.63
CA LYS A 102 1.55 13.03 13.86
C LYS A 102 1.22 12.29 15.16
N ARG A 103 0.40 11.24 15.11
CA ARG A 103 0.05 10.35 16.24
C ARG A 103 0.73 8.98 16.15
N GLY A 104 1.73 8.83 15.28
CA GLY A 104 2.40 7.54 15.03
C GLY A 104 1.56 6.52 14.26
N GLN A 105 0.38 6.90 13.77
CA GLN A 105 -0.48 6.02 12.99
C GLN A 105 -0.32 6.32 11.50
N HIS A 106 0.25 5.39 10.75
CA HIS A 106 0.53 5.54 9.33
C HIS A 106 -0.36 4.62 8.52
N ALA A 107 -0.79 5.06 7.34
CA ALA A 107 -1.55 4.24 6.41
C ALA A 107 -1.12 4.54 4.97
N VAL A 108 -0.88 3.47 4.20
CA VAL A 108 -0.51 3.55 2.78
C VAL A 108 -1.35 2.53 2.01
N GLN A 109 -1.95 2.96 0.91
CA GLN A 109 -2.54 2.04 -0.07
C GLN A 109 -1.47 1.54 -1.01
N LEU A 110 -1.45 0.24 -1.31
CA LEU A 110 -0.57 -0.35 -2.32
C LEU A 110 -1.41 -1.03 -3.38
N GLU A 111 -1.41 -0.49 -4.59
CA GLU A 111 -2.05 -1.09 -5.76
C GLU A 111 -1.00 -1.80 -6.63
N LEU A 112 -1.06 -3.12 -6.71
CA LEU A 112 -0.18 -3.92 -7.56
C LEU A 112 -0.84 -4.22 -8.90
N ASN A 113 -0.13 -4.01 -9.99
CA ASN A 113 -0.59 -4.39 -11.32
C ASN A 113 -0.69 -5.92 -11.43
N ARG A 114 -1.88 -6.45 -11.72
CA ARG A 114 -2.08 -7.92 -11.80
C ARG A 114 -1.24 -8.59 -12.87
N ALA A 115 -0.87 -7.89 -13.95
CA ALA A 115 0.05 -8.44 -14.96
C ALA A 115 1.42 -8.80 -14.37
N LEU A 116 1.76 -8.35 -13.17
CA LEU A 116 2.96 -8.81 -12.47
C LEU A 116 2.87 -10.28 -12.06
N TYR A 117 1.69 -10.85 -11.80
CA TYR A 117 1.59 -12.19 -11.19
C TYR A 117 0.41 -13.04 -11.67
N VAL A 118 -0.50 -12.50 -12.49
CA VAL A 118 -1.67 -13.19 -13.05
C VAL A 118 -1.74 -12.95 -14.56
N ASP A 119 -2.11 -13.97 -15.32
CA ASP A 119 -2.65 -13.76 -16.67
C ASP A 119 -4.11 -13.29 -16.54
N GLU A 120 -4.37 -12.01 -16.82
CA GLU A 120 -5.70 -11.43 -16.64
C GLU A 120 -6.78 -12.00 -17.58
N ARG A 121 -6.39 -12.75 -18.63
CA ARG A 121 -7.35 -13.40 -19.54
C ARG A 121 -7.82 -14.73 -18.99
N THR A 122 -6.92 -15.51 -18.39
CA THR A 122 -7.21 -16.86 -17.88
C THR A 122 -7.44 -16.88 -16.37
N SER A 123 -7.09 -15.79 -15.67
CA SER A 123 -7.02 -15.71 -14.20
C SER A 123 -6.02 -16.70 -13.57
N GLU A 124 -5.10 -17.26 -14.35
CA GLU A 124 -4.08 -18.18 -13.86
C GLU A 124 -2.91 -17.41 -13.25
N ILE A 125 -2.39 -17.93 -12.13
CA ILE A 125 -1.22 -17.37 -11.46
C ILE A 125 0.04 -17.76 -12.24
N LYS A 126 0.82 -16.75 -12.60
CA LYS A 126 2.15 -16.92 -13.19
C LYS A 126 3.14 -17.25 -12.08
N LYS A 127 3.24 -18.54 -11.72
CA LYS A 127 3.93 -19.01 -10.50
C LYS A 127 5.32 -18.39 -10.28
N ALA A 128 6.16 -18.34 -11.31
CA ALA A 128 7.50 -17.77 -11.20
C ALA A 128 7.47 -16.26 -10.93
N ASP A 129 6.61 -15.51 -11.62
CA ASP A 129 6.49 -14.07 -11.40
C ASP A 129 5.85 -13.75 -10.04
N PHE A 130 4.89 -14.56 -9.60
CA PHE A 130 4.29 -14.47 -8.27
C PHE A 130 5.35 -14.66 -7.19
N ALA A 131 6.18 -15.70 -7.29
CA ALA A 131 7.26 -15.95 -6.33
C ALA A 131 8.27 -14.80 -6.31
N ARG A 132 8.62 -14.23 -7.47
CA ARG A 132 9.49 -13.05 -7.54
C ARG A 132 8.85 -11.84 -6.84
N LEU A 133 7.57 -11.56 -7.12
CA LEU A 133 6.85 -10.45 -6.49
C LEU A 133 6.70 -10.65 -4.98
N GLN A 134 6.48 -11.90 -4.54
CA GLN A 134 6.44 -12.25 -3.13
C GLN A 134 7.76 -11.90 -2.44
N GLY A 135 8.91 -12.27 -3.01
CA GLY A 135 10.22 -11.93 -2.45
C GLY A 135 10.45 -10.41 -2.33
N VAL A 136 10.00 -9.63 -3.33
CA VAL A 136 10.01 -8.16 -3.25
C VAL A 136 9.17 -7.66 -2.06
N LEU A 137 7.93 -8.16 -1.93
CA LEU A 137 7.04 -7.73 -0.84
C LEU A 137 7.52 -8.16 0.55
N GLU A 138 8.13 -9.34 0.68
CA GLU A 138 8.74 -9.81 1.93
C GLU A 138 9.87 -8.89 2.37
N GLN A 139 10.74 -8.49 1.43
CA GLN A 139 11.82 -7.55 1.68
C GLN A 139 11.27 -6.17 2.07
N LEU A 140 10.22 -5.67 1.40
CA LEU A 140 9.57 -4.41 1.76
C LEU A 140 9.06 -4.43 3.21
N VAL A 141 8.36 -5.50 3.60
CA VAL A 141 7.81 -5.63 4.96
C VAL A 141 8.94 -5.68 6.00
N HIS A 142 10.06 -6.34 5.67
CA HIS A 142 11.23 -6.36 6.53
C HIS A 142 11.83 -4.95 6.73
N GLU A 143 12.10 -4.22 5.64
CA GLU A 143 12.67 -2.87 5.69
C GLU A 143 11.76 -1.87 6.42
N LEU A 144 10.44 -1.95 6.21
CA LEU A 144 9.47 -1.15 6.95
C LEU A 144 9.45 -1.49 8.44
N GLY A 145 9.60 -2.77 8.78
CA GLY A 145 9.71 -3.23 10.17
C GLY A 145 10.94 -2.65 10.87
N GLU A 146 12.09 -2.65 10.22
CA GLU A 146 13.32 -2.05 10.74
C GLU A 146 13.18 -0.53 10.90
N LEU A 147 12.65 0.16 9.88
CA LEU A 147 12.39 1.59 9.95
C LEU A 147 11.48 1.95 11.15
N LEU A 148 10.39 1.22 11.34
CA LEU A 148 9.43 1.50 12.42
C LEU A 148 10.00 1.25 13.82
N ARG A 149 11.00 0.37 13.96
CA ARG A 149 11.70 0.10 15.24
C ARG A 149 12.72 1.18 15.59
N ASP A 150 13.36 1.78 14.60
CA ASP A 150 14.34 2.83 14.82
C ASP A 150 13.66 4.13 15.29
N SER A 151 13.82 4.44 16.57
CA SER A 151 13.22 5.62 17.18
C SER A 151 13.99 6.91 16.88
N GLY A 152 15.28 6.81 16.53
CA GLY A 152 16.11 7.97 16.23
C GLY A 152 15.67 8.68 14.96
N GLN A 153 15.13 7.94 13.98
CA GLN A 153 14.73 8.52 12.71
C GLN A 153 13.45 9.35 12.82
N PHE A 154 12.54 9.04 13.77
CA PHE A 154 11.24 9.74 13.93
C PHE A 154 11.25 10.87 14.95
N ALA A 155 12.37 11.12 15.63
CA ALA A 155 12.48 12.04 16.76
C ALA A 155 12.71 13.52 16.38
N THR A 156 12.43 13.94 15.14
CA THR A 156 12.58 15.35 14.72
C THR A 156 11.29 15.89 14.13
N GLY A 157 10.56 16.64 14.95
CA GLY A 157 9.35 17.39 14.59
C GLY A 157 9.01 18.38 15.69
#